data_AF-A0A1V6HZ54-F1
#
_entry.id   AF-A0A1V6HZ54-F1
#
_cell.length_a   1.000
_cell.length_b   1.000
_cell.length_c   1.000
_cell.angle_alpha   90.00
_cell.angle_beta   90.00
_cell.angle_gamma   90.00
#
_symmetry.space_group_name_H-M   'P 1'
#
loop_
_entity.id
_entity.type
_entity.pdbx_description
1 polymer ?
#
loop_
_entity_poly.entity_id
_entity_poly.type
_entity_poly.pdbx_seq_one_letter_code
_entity_poly.pdbx_strand_id
1 'polypeptide(L)'
;MLTIITIFYALSGQIWILIGGVSFIFILFLLTKIIPSWKKFIQTNINLMDTMLIGGLWHGASLNFMIWGGLNGLGIVIYKLWRQMSYLQKVLLVSAITLIIGYFRFTNPTPAWNIAFFWMAAITVGTLIELILSQITSKRSDNFSWFQRPWSILLTFVFITFTRLFFRSGSNLNPAEANIVAWDTATQMINQIGSSWNMNLVLNILYEYRVFLILFLGGMLIHWLPKNWKRWYRVNFALMPRYVQLIAVIVSVFIVFQFITADLQPFIYFQF
;
A
#
# COMPACT_ATOMS: atom_id res chain seq x y z
N MET A 1 0.94 -21.90 -6.00
CA MET A 1 2.28 -21.26 -5.94
C MET A 1 3.21 -21.56 -7.12
N LEU A 2 3.59 -22.81 -7.44
CA LEU A 2 4.57 -23.09 -8.54
C LEU A 2 4.19 -22.46 -9.88
N THR A 3 2.94 -22.62 -10.33
CA THR A 3 2.42 -21.98 -11.54
C THR A 3 2.56 -20.46 -11.50
N ILE A 4 2.30 -19.84 -10.34
CA ILE A 4 2.42 -18.39 -10.17
C ILE A 4 3.88 -17.95 -10.31
N ILE A 5 4.83 -18.71 -9.75
CA ILE A 5 6.26 -18.42 -9.91
C ILE A 5 6.68 -18.55 -11.37
N THR A 6 6.18 -19.56 -12.09
CA THR A 6 6.44 -19.71 -13.53
C THR A 6 5.88 -18.53 -14.33
N ILE A 7 4.69 -18.04 -13.99
CA ILE A 7 4.11 -16.82 -14.62
C ILE A 7 4.99 -15.61 -14.29
N PHE A 8 5.41 -15.44 -13.03
CA PHE A 8 6.28 -14.33 -12.61
C PHE A 8 7.63 -14.36 -13.34
N TYR A 9 8.20 -15.55 -13.54
CA TYR A 9 9.38 -15.76 -14.37
C TYR A 9 9.11 -15.38 -15.82
N ALA A 10 8.03 -15.85 -16.43
CA ALA A 10 7.67 -15.54 -17.81
C ALA A 10 7.49 -14.03 -18.05
N LEU A 11 6.88 -13.32 -17.09
CA LEU A 11 6.66 -11.87 -17.18
C LEU A 11 7.92 -11.05 -16.92
N SER A 12 8.82 -11.53 -16.06
CA SER A 12 10.06 -10.80 -15.72
C SER A 12 11.20 -11.08 -16.71
N GLY A 13 11.21 -12.24 -17.35
CA GLY A 13 12.37 -12.73 -18.12
C GLY A 13 13.60 -13.10 -17.26
N GLN A 14 13.49 -13.04 -15.92
CA GLN A 14 14.63 -13.18 -15.01
C GLN A 14 14.65 -14.56 -14.34
N ILE A 15 15.62 -15.41 -14.72
CA ILE A 15 15.73 -16.78 -14.20
C ILE A 15 15.88 -16.86 -12.67
N TRP A 16 16.48 -15.83 -12.06
CA TRP A 16 16.66 -15.72 -10.61
C TRP A 16 15.34 -15.73 -9.84
N ILE A 17 14.24 -15.27 -10.45
CA ILE A 17 12.92 -15.32 -9.83
C ILE A 17 12.44 -16.77 -9.72
N LEU A 18 12.64 -17.57 -10.77
CA LEU A 18 12.27 -18.98 -10.75
C LEU A 18 13.09 -19.74 -9.70
N ILE A 19 14.42 -19.57 -9.73
CA ILE A 19 15.33 -20.23 -8.79
C ILE A 19 14.99 -19.84 -7.35
N GLY A 20 14.87 -18.53 -7.08
CA GLY A 20 14.55 -18.01 -5.75
C GLY A 20 13.17 -18.47 -5.26
N GLY A 21 12.16 -18.43 -6.13
CA GLY A 21 10.80 -18.86 -5.81
C GLY A 21 10.71 -20.35 -5.50
N VAL A 22 11.33 -21.20 -6.32
CA VAL A 22 11.36 -22.67 -6.09
C VAL A 22 12.12 -22.98 -4.80
N SER A 23 13.26 -22.34 -4.58
CA SER A 23 14.05 -22.49 -3.34
C SER A 23 13.25 -22.07 -2.11
N PHE A 24 12.49 -20.97 -2.20
CA PHE A 24 11.63 -20.51 -1.12
C PHE A 24 10.52 -21.50 -0.80
N ILE A 25 9.82 -22.05 -1.80
CA ILE A 25 8.83 -23.12 -1.58
C ILE A 25 9.47 -24.33 -0.92
N PHE A 26 10.65 -24.73 -1.40
CA PHE A 26 11.35 -25.89 -0.85
C PHE A 26 11.72 -25.67 0.63
N ILE A 27 12.22 -24.48 0.98
CA ILE A 27 12.48 -24.11 2.38
C ILE A 27 11.19 -24.16 3.21
N LEU A 28 10.09 -23.57 2.72
CA LEU A 28 8.80 -23.64 3.41
C LEU A 28 8.33 -25.09 3.62
N PHE A 29 8.51 -25.94 2.61
CA PHE A 29 8.21 -27.37 2.70
C PHE A 29 9.06 -28.05 3.78
N LEU A 30 10.39 -27.83 3.80
CA LEU A 30 11.27 -28.36 4.84
C LEU A 30 10.86 -27.86 6.23
N LEU A 31 10.49 -26.59 6.37
CA LEU A 31 9.99 -26.04 7.63
C LEU A 31 8.72 -26.75 8.11
N THR A 32 7.82 -27.18 7.21
CA THR A 32 6.65 -28.00 7.62
C THR A 32 7.02 -29.38 8.16
N LYS A 33 8.20 -29.91 7.79
CA LYS A 33 8.72 -31.20 8.27
C LYS A 33 9.46 -31.06 9.59
N ILE A 34 10.26 -30.00 9.73
CA ILE A 34 11.05 -29.72 10.94
C ILE A 34 10.14 -29.24 12.08
N ILE A 35 9.14 -28.40 11.79
CA ILE A 35 8.23 -27.82 12.77
C ILE A 35 6.77 -28.18 12.39
N PRO A 36 6.28 -29.38 12.76
CA PRO A 36 4.97 -29.86 12.35
C PRO A 36 3.81 -28.94 12.76
N SER A 37 3.95 -28.23 13.90
CA SER A 37 2.96 -27.27 14.39
C SER A 37 2.74 -26.09 13.44
N TRP A 38 3.73 -25.75 12.61
CA TRP A 38 3.67 -24.64 11.65
C TRP A 38 3.00 -25.02 10.33
N LYS A 39 2.77 -26.31 10.06
CA LYS A 39 2.22 -26.79 8.78
C LYS A 39 0.95 -26.06 8.37
N LYS A 40 -0.04 -25.98 9.26
CA LYS A 40 -1.33 -25.31 8.97
C LYS A 40 -1.15 -23.81 8.74
N PHE A 41 -0.28 -23.17 9.51
CA PHE A 41 0.03 -21.75 9.35
C PHE A 41 0.67 -21.46 7.99
N ILE A 42 1.69 -22.24 7.60
CA ILE A 42 2.38 -22.10 6.31
C ILE A 42 1.39 -22.33 5.16
N GLN A 43 0.62 -23.41 5.18
CA GLN A 43 -0.36 -23.70 4.12
C GLN A 43 -1.42 -22.60 3.97
N THR A 44 -1.95 -22.10 5.09
CA THR A 44 -2.95 -21.02 5.07
C THR A 44 -2.40 -19.75 4.45
N ASN A 45 -1.15 -19.40 4.77
CA ASN A 45 -0.54 -18.17 4.25
C ASN A 45 -0.04 -18.33 2.81
N ILE A 46 0.39 -19.52 2.38
CA ILE A 46 0.66 -19.80 0.96
C ILE A 46 -0.62 -19.61 0.12
N ASN A 47 -1.75 -20.17 0.57
CA ASN A 47 -3.03 -20.03 -0.13
C ASN A 47 -3.50 -18.56 -0.18
N LEU A 48 -3.26 -17.80 0.90
CA LEU A 48 -3.51 -16.36 0.92
C LEU A 48 -2.64 -15.63 -0.09
N MET A 49 -1.34 -15.95 -0.15
CA MET A 49 -0.42 -15.35 -1.12
C MET A 49 -0.83 -15.69 -2.56
N ASP A 50 -1.21 -16.94 -2.83
CA ASP A 50 -1.74 -17.36 -4.13
C ASP A 50 -2.98 -16.53 -4.50
N THR A 51 -3.92 -16.35 -3.57
CA THR A 51 -5.14 -15.55 -3.78
C THR A 51 -4.80 -14.11 -4.13
N MET A 52 -3.85 -13.49 -3.42
CA MET A 52 -3.47 -12.10 -3.65
C MET A 52 -2.68 -11.89 -4.94
N LEU A 53 -1.82 -12.84 -5.31
CA LEU A 53 -1.08 -12.81 -6.57
C LEU A 53 -2.01 -13.03 -7.77
N ILE A 54 -2.98 -13.95 -7.66
CA ILE A 54 -4.02 -14.15 -8.68
C ILE A 54 -4.93 -12.92 -8.77
N GLY A 55 -5.29 -12.31 -7.64
CA GLY A 55 -6.04 -11.04 -7.63
C GLY A 55 -5.29 -9.91 -8.33
N GLY A 56 -3.96 -9.85 -8.18
CA GLY A 56 -3.10 -8.97 -8.98
C GLY A 56 -3.21 -9.27 -10.47
N LEU A 57 -2.98 -10.53 -10.87
CA LEU A 57 -3.07 -10.96 -12.28
C LEU A 57 -4.44 -10.69 -12.91
N TRP A 58 -5.52 -10.74 -12.12
CA TRP A 58 -6.86 -10.40 -12.59
C TRP A 58 -7.00 -8.94 -13.02
N HIS A 59 -6.21 -8.03 -12.45
CA HIS A 59 -6.17 -6.63 -12.89
C HIS A 59 -5.32 -6.42 -14.15
N GLY A 60 -4.38 -7.30 -14.45
CA GLY A 60 -3.60 -7.27 -15.69
C GLY A 60 -2.40 -8.21 -15.68
N ALA A 61 -2.00 -8.69 -16.87
CA ALA A 61 -0.88 -9.61 -17.05
C ALA A 61 0.48 -8.88 -17.08
N SER A 62 0.79 -8.13 -16.01
CA SER A 62 2.05 -7.40 -15.87
C SER A 62 2.67 -7.61 -14.49
N LEU A 63 3.98 -7.38 -14.40
CA LEU A 63 4.77 -7.57 -13.19
C LEU A 63 4.29 -6.67 -12.04
N ASN A 64 3.82 -5.46 -12.33
CA ASN A 64 3.44 -4.49 -11.29
C ASN A 64 2.19 -4.91 -10.54
N PHE A 65 1.20 -5.51 -11.23
CA PHE A 65 0.01 -6.02 -10.57
C PHE A 65 0.33 -7.25 -9.71
N MET A 66 1.25 -8.10 -10.14
CA MET A 66 1.74 -9.20 -9.30
C MET A 66 2.52 -8.69 -8.09
N ILE A 67 3.39 -7.69 -8.25
CA ILE A 67 4.11 -7.04 -7.13
C ILE A 67 3.11 -6.42 -6.17
N TRP A 68 2.12 -5.68 -6.67
CA TRP A 68 1.06 -5.09 -5.86
C TRP A 68 0.29 -6.14 -5.06
N GLY A 69 -0.16 -7.22 -5.71
CA GLY A 69 -0.84 -8.34 -5.05
C GLY A 69 0.06 -9.00 -3.99
N GLY A 70 1.31 -9.28 -4.34
CA GLY A 70 2.31 -9.87 -3.46
C GLY A 70 2.59 -9.01 -2.22
N LEU A 71 2.78 -7.69 -2.39
CA LEU A 71 2.97 -6.76 -1.28
C LEU A 71 1.76 -6.76 -0.33
N ASN A 72 0.54 -6.71 -0.86
CA ASN A 72 -0.68 -6.75 -0.03
C ASN A 72 -0.85 -8.09 0.70
N GLY A 73 -0.56 -9.21 0.04
CA GLY A 73 -0.55 -10.52 0.67
C GLY A 73 0.47 -10.60 1.81
N LEU A 74 1.71 -10.14 1.55
CA LEU A 74 2.76 -10.09 2.55
C LEU A 74 2.36 -9.20 3.73
N GLY A 75 1.73 -8.04 3.46
CA GLY A 75 1.19 -7.15 4.48
C GLY A 75 0.20 -7.86 5.42
N ILE A 76 -0.67 -8.72 4.91
CA ILE A 76 -1.60 -9.50 5.74
C ILE A 76 -0.86 -10.55 6.57
N VAL A 77 0.13 -11.25 5.99
CA VAL A 77 0.93 -12.24 6.74
C VAL A 77 1.69 -11.55 7.89
N ILE A 78 2.33 -10.42 7.60
CA ILE A 78 3.02 -9.60 8.61
C ILE A 78 2.03 -9.15 9.68
N TYR A 79 0.86 -8.64 9.31
CA TYR A 79 -0.17 -8.22 10.27
C TYR A 79 -0.65 -9.36 11.18
N LYS A 80 -0.83 -10.57 10.64
CA LYS A 80 -1.20 -11.76 11.43
C LYS A 80 -0.12 -12.11 12.45
N LEU A 81 1.15 -12.10 12.04
CA LEU A 81 2.29 -12.34 12.94
C LEU A 81 2.40 -11.22 14.00
N TRP A 82 2.29 -9.97 13.56
CA TRP A 82 2.35 -8.78 14.42
C TRP A 82 1.33 -8.81 15.54
N ARG A 83 0.10 -9.23 15.26
CA ARG A 83 -0.98 -9.30 16.24
C ARG A 83 -0.76 -10.33 17.35
N GLN A 84 0.09 -11.33 17.11
CA GLN A 84 0.40 -12.36 18.10
C GLN A 84 1.56 -11.96 19.02
N MET A 85 2.29 -10.91 18.68
CA MET A 85 3.46 -10.45 19.44
C MET A 85 3.08 -9.55 20.63
N SER A 86 3.78 -9.71 21.74
CA SER A 86 3.74 -8.76 22.85
C SER A 86 4.37 -7.41 22.46
N TYR A 87 4.07 -6.34 23.20
CA TYR A 87 4.67 -5.02 22.93
C TYR A 87 6.20 -5.04 22.95
N LEU A 88 6.80 -5.79 23.89
CA LEU A 88 8.25 -5.93 23.98
C LEU A 88 8.82 -6.65 22.75
N GLN A 89 8.19 -7.76 22.33
CA GLN A 89 8.62 -8.49 21.13
C GLN A 89 8.56 -7.61 19.88
N LYS A 90 7.50 -6.81 19.74
CA LYS A 90 7.38 -5.84 18.63
C LYS A 90 8.53 -4.85 18.64
N VAL A 91 8.79 -4.18 19.77
CA VAL A 91 9.87 -3.19 19.90
C VAL A 91 11.24 -3.81 19.59
N LEU A 92 11.55 -4.97 20.15
CA LEU A 92 12.81 -5.67 19.89
C LEU A 92 12.96 -6.01 18.40
N LEU A 93 11.92 -6.58 17.79
CA LEU A 93 11.94 -6.95 16.37
C LEU A 93 12.14 -5.73 15.48
N VAL A 94 11.33 -4.68 15.64
CA VAL A 94 11.43 -3.51 14.76
C VAL A 94 12.70 -2.72 15.01
N SER A 95 13.20 -2.66 16.25
CA SER A 95 14.48 -2.02 16.54
C SER A 95 15.63 -2.76 15.87
N ALA A 96 15.65 -4.10 15.93
CA ALA A 96 16.65 -4.90 15.25
C ALA A 96 16.61 -4.69 13.72
N ILE A 97 15.42 -4.69 13.12
CA ILE A 97 15.24 -4.42 11.68
C ILE A 97 15.70 -3.00 11.34
N THR A 98 15.33 -1.99 12.15
CA THR A 98 15.76 -0.60 11.96
C THR A 98 17.27 -0.45 12.02
N LEU A 99 17.96 -1.17 12.92
CA LEU A 99 19.43 -1.17 12.99
C LEU A 99 20.06 -1.80 11.75
N ILE A 100 19.54 -2.93 11.27
CA ILE A 100 20.01 -3.59 10.04
C ILE A 100 19.83 -2.66 8.85
N ILE A 101 18.66 -2.04 8.71
CA ILE A 101 18.40 -1.07 7.64
C ILE A 101 19.28 0.17 7.79
N GLY A 102 19.51 0.64 9.01
CA GLY A 102 20.41 1.76 9.29
C GLY A 102 21.85 1.46 8.86
N TYR A 103 22.33 0.24 9.10
CA TYR A 103 23.63 -0.23 8.63
C TYR A 103 23.72 -0.21 7.10
N PHE A 104 22.71 -0.74 6.40
CA PHE A 104 22.68 -0.69 4.93
C PHE A 104 22.57 0.73 4.39
N ARG A 105 21.77 1.59 5.03
CA ARG A 105 21.68 3.01 4.68
C ARG A 105 23.04 3.71 4.81
N PHE A 106 23.80 3.38 5.85
CA PHE A 106 25.12 3.98 6.08
C PHE A 106 26.18 3.48 5.09
N THR A 107 26.20 2.19 4.82
CA THR A 107 27.21 1.56 3.95
C THR A 107 26.90 1.72 2.46
N ASN A 108 25.62 1.77 2.08
CA ASN A 108 25.16 1.93 0.71
C ASN A 108 23.95 2.88 0.67
N PRO A 109 24.16 4.20 0.74
CA PRO A 109 23.06 5.15 0.78
C PRO A 109 22.33 5.21 -0.57
N THR A 110 21.16 4.57 -0.62
CA THR A 110 20.21 4.70 -1.74
C THR A 110 18.91 5.36 -1.29
N PRO A 111 18.15 5.99 -2.19
CA PRO A 111 16.83 6.54 -1.85
C PRO A 111 15.89 5.50 -1.22
N ALA A 112 15.94 4.25 -1.69
CA ALA A 112 15.15 3.16 -1.12
C ALA A 112 15.53 2.89 0.35
N TRP A 113 16.82 2.88 0.69
CA TRP A 113 17.27 2.72 2.08
C TRP A 113 16.91 3.93 2.95
N ASN A 114 16.89 5.14 2.41
CA ASN A 114 16.41 6.32 3.15
C ASN A 114 14.93 6.19 3.52
N ILE A 115 14.08 5.80 2.58
CA ILE A 115 12.65 5.59 2.82
C ILE A 115 12.44 4.46 3.84
N ALA A 116 13.11 3.32 3.63
CA ALA A 116 13.01 2.16 4.50
C ALA A 116 13.43 2.52 5.93
N PHE A 117 14.56 3.22 6.09
CA PHE A 117 15.04 3.65 7.40
C PHE A 117 14.08 4.63 8.08
N PHE A 118 13.59 5.64 7.35
CA PHE A 118 12.66 6.63 7.90
C PHE A 118 11.40 5.96 8.44
N TRP A 119 10.76 5.10 7.66
CA TRP A 119 9.53 4.43 8.08
C TRP A 119 9.77 3.39 9.16
N MET A 120 10.86 2.63 9.10
CA MET A 120 11.17 1.66 10.15
C MET A 120 11.53 2.34 11.47
N ALA A 121 12.27 3.46 11.44
CA ALA A 121 12.50 4.28 12.62
C ALA A 121 11.18 4.85 13.18
N ALA A 122 10.28 5.34 12.33
CA ALA A 122 8.96 5.81 12.76
C ALA A 122 8.13 4.69 13.42
N ILE A 123 8.15 3.47 12.85
CA ILE A 123 7.52 2.28 13.44
C ILE A 123 8.16 1.91 14.78
N THR A 124 9.49 1.96 14.89
CA THR A 124 10.21 1.76 16.15
C THR A 124 9.77 2.77 17.21
N VAL A 125 9.70 4.06 16.87
CA VAL A 125 9.23 5.09 17.80
C VAL A 125 7.78 4.86 18.20
N GLY A 126 6.88 4.61 17.25
CA GLY A 126 5.46 4.37 17.54
C GLY A 126 5.24 3.15 18.42
N THR A 127 5.97 2.06 18.19
CA THR A 127 5.89 0.84 19.01
C THR A 127 6.50 1.00 20.39
N LEU A 128 7.57 1.80 20.51
CA LEU A 128 8.14 2.17 21.80
C LEU A 128 7.15 2.99 22.62
N ILE A 129 6.45 3.94 22.00
CA ILE A 129 5.37 4.70 22.63
C ILE A 129 4.26 3.74 23.09
N GLU A 130 3.81 2.80 22.25
CA GLU A 130 2.82 1.79 22.65
C GLU A 130 3.28 0.96 23.85
N LEU A 131 4.55 0.54 23.88
CA LEU A 131 5.13 -0.19 25.00
C LEU A 131 5.10 0.66 26.28
N ILE A 132 5.59 1.90 26.22
CA ILE A 132 5.62 2.82 27.38
C ILE A 132 4.19 3.07 27.90
N LEU A 133 3.25 3.41 27.02
CA LEU A 133 1.86 3.65 27.38
C LEU A 133 1.19 2.41 27.98
N SER A 134 1.58 1.20 27.52
CA SER A 134 1.08 -0.06 28.10
C SER A 134 1.57 -0.32 29.53
N GLN A 135 2.69 0.28 29.96
CA GLN A 135 3.20 0.18 31.33
C GLN A 135 2.58 1.25 32.25
N ILE A 136 2.33 2.45 31.71
CA ILE A 136 1.77 3.58 32.47
C ILE A 136 0.26 3.43 32.70
N THR A 137 -0.46 2.96 31.68
CA THR A 137 -1.91 2.77 31.77
C THR A 137 -2.15 1.46 32.53
N SER A 138 -2.70 1.54 33.75
CA SER A 138 -3.03 0.35 34.56
C SER A 138 -3.83 -0.68 33.75
N LYS A 139 -3.85 -1.95 34.19
CA LYS A 139 -4.64 -3.08 33.64
C LYS A 139 -6.13 -2.80 33.32
N ARG A 140 -6.66 -1.62 33.65
CA ARG A 140 -7.98 -1.16 33.22
C ARG A 140 -7.93 -0.87 31.71
N SER A 141 -8.45 -1.84 30.97
CA SER A 141 -8.59 -2.02 29.51
C SER A 141 -8.79 -0.80 28.59
N ASP A 142 -8.98 0.42 29.06
CA ASP A 142 -9.33 1.56 28.21
C ASP A 142 -8.45 2.78 28.49
N ASN A 143 -7.75 3.24 27.43
CA ASN A 143 -7.56 4.65 27.03
C ASN A 143 -6.18 5.08 26.52
N PHE A 144 -5.46 4.25 25.76
CA PHE A 144 -4.50 4.78 24.77
C PHE A 144 -4.87 4.49 23.32
N SER A 145 -6.13 4.11 23.09
CA SER A 145 -6.74 3.98 21.77
C SER A 145 -6.69 5.29 20.97
N TRP A 146 -6.66 6.45 21.65
CA TRP A 146 -6.46 7.77 21.04
C TRP A 146 -5.12 7.87 20.30
N PHE A 147 -4.09 7.11 20.70
CA PHE A 147 -2.82 7.01 19.99
C PHE A 147 -2.82 5.82 19.02
N GLN A 148 -3.16 4.62 19.51
CA GLN A 148 -3.07 3.39 18.73
C GLN A 148 -3.92 3.43 17.46
N ARG A 149 -5.14 3.97 17.54
CA ARG A 149 -6.08 3.96 16.40
C ARG A 149 -5.61 4.90 15.30
N PRO A 150 -5.33 6.20 15.55
CA PRO A 150 -4.76 7.07 14.52
C PRO A 150 -3.43 6.55 13.97
N TRP A 151 -2.55 6.03 14.83
CA TRP A 151 -1.28 5.45 14.40
C TRP A 151 -1.45 4.25 13.47
N SER A 152 -2.33 3.30 13.83
CA SER A 152 -2.63 2.14 12.98
C SER A 152 -3.28 2.53 11.66
N ILE A 153 -4.15 3.55 11.67
CA ILE A 153 -4.77 4.10 10.46
C ILE A 153 -3.69 4.71 9.56
N LEU A 154 -2.77 5.50 10.13
CA LEU A 154 -1.67 6.11 9.40
C LEU A 154 -0.76 5.06 8.76
N LEU A 155 -0.33 4.05 9.52
CA LEU A 155 0.51 2.97 8.99
C LEU A 155 -0.18 2.20 7.86
N THR A 156 -1.46 1.87 8.03
CA THR A 156 -2.24 1.20 6.98
C THR A 156 -2.40 2.10 5.75
N PHE A 157 -2.68 3.38 5.95
CA PHE A 157 -2.83 4.35 4.87
C PHE A 157 -1.53 4.51 4.07
N VAL A 158 -0.39 4.68 4.75
CA VAL A 158 0.93 4.79 4.14
C VAL A 158 1.27 3.51 3.37
N PHE A 159 1.07 2.34 3.98
CA PHE A 159 1.30 1.05 3.33
C PHE A 159 0.45 0.88 2.06
N ILE A 160 -0.87 1.08 2.15
CA ILE A 160 -1.77 0.93 1.00
C ILE A 160 -1.44 1.96 -0.08
N THR A 161 -1.16 3.21 0.28
CA THR A 161 -0.77 4.26 -0.66
C THR A 161 0.55 3.92 -1.37
N PHE A 162 1.53 3.40 -0.62
CA PHE A 162 2.79 2.95 -1.19
C PHE A 162 2.58 1.78 -2.16
N THR A 163 1.79 0.75 -1.79
CA THR A 163 1.55 -0.37 -2.72
C THR A 163 0.82 0.08 -4.00
N ARG A 164 -0.06 1.10 -3.91
CA ARG A 164 -0.76 1.66 -5.07
C ARG A 164 0.15 2.32 -6.11
N LEU A 165 1.38 2.68 -5.74
CA LEU A 165 2.39 3.13 -6.70
C LEU A 165 2.62 2.06 -7.78
N PHE A 166 2.77 0.80 -7.39
CA PHE A 166 2.90 -0.33 -8.32
C PHE A 166 1.60 -0.67 -9.04
N PHE A 167 0.44 -0.49 -8.38
CA PHE A 167 -0.83 -0.69 -9.07
C PHE A 167 -1.04 0.33 -10.19
N ARG A 168 -0.58 1.56 -10.00
CA ARG A 168 -0.80 2.66 -10.95
C ARG A 168 0.29 2.73 -12.02
N SER A 169 1.54 2.41 -11.69
CA SER A 169 2.65 2.50 -12.64
C SER A 169 2.41 1.58 -13.85
N GLY A 170 2.33 2.19 -15.03
CA GLY A 170 2.06 1.51 -16.30
C GLY A 170 0.69 0.84 -16.45
N SER A 171 -0.27 1.12 -15.57
CA SER A 171 -1.65 0.61 -15.67
C SER A 171 -2.48 1.19 -16.83
N ASN A 172 -1.94 2.16 -17.57
CA ASN A 172 -2.55 2.75 -18.76
C ASN A 172 -1.80 2.43 -20.05
N LEU A 173 -0.80 1.55 -19.97
CA LEU A 173 0.08 1.24 -21.10
C LEU A 173 -0.30 -0.11 -21.69
N ASN A 174 0.07 -0.31 -22.95
CA ASN A 174 -0.02 -1.62 -23.58
C ASN A 174 0.74 -2.66 -22.73
N PRO A 175 0.17 -3.86 -22.45
CA PRO A 175 0.83 -4.90 -21.67
C PRO A 175 2.28 -5.22 -22.08
N ALA A 176 2.61 -5.10 -23.38
CA ALA A 176 3.95 -5.33 -23.89
C ALA A 176 4.99 -4.30 -23.42
N GLU A 177 4.58 -3.05 -23.20
CA GLU A 177 5.43 -1.94 -22.74
C GLU A 177 5.32 -1.71 -21.22
N ALA A 178 4.20 -2.15 -20.63
CA ALA A 178 3.86 -1.90 -19.24
C ALA A 178 4.90 -2.44 -18.25
N ASN A 179 5.59 -3.55 -18.54
CA ASN A 179 6.58 -4.11 -17.62
C ASN A 179 7.83 -3.22 -17.47
N ILE A 180 8.34 -2.67 -18.58
CA ILE A 180 9.56 -1.84 -18.56
C ILE A 180 9.24 -0.44 -18.03
N VAL A 181 8.23 0.22 -18.61
CA VAL A 181 7.90 1.62 -18.29
C VAL A 181 7.38 1.75 -16.85
N ALA A 182 6.61 0.78 -16.36
CA ALA A 182 6.11 0.86 -15.00
C ALA A 182 7.18 0.66 -13.94
N TRP A 183 8.15 -0.23 -14.19
CA TRP A 183 9.26 -0.43 -13.28
C TRP A 183 10.10 0.85 -13.17
N ASP A 184 10.36 1.49 -14.31
CA ASP A 184 11.07 2.77 -14.36
C ASP A 184 10.26 3.88 -13.65
N THR A 185 8.97 4.02 -13.95
CA THR A 185 8.09 5.00 -13.28
C THR A 185 8.07 4.79 -11.76
N ALA A 186 7.89 3.54 -11.30
CA ALA A 186 7.88 3.21 -9.88
C ALA A 186 9.23 3.53 -9.21
N THR A 187 10.33 3.19 -9.88
CA THR A 187 11.70 3.43 -9.39
C THR A 187 12.02 4.92 -9.35
N GLN A 188 11.63 5.69 -10.36
CA GLN A 188 11.76 7.14 -10.38
C GLN A 188 10.99 7.80 -9.23
N MET A 189 9.76 7.36 -8.96
CA MET A 189 8.99 7.84 -7.82
C MET A 189 9.69 7.52 -6.48
N ILE A 190 10.20 6.30 -6.29
CA ILE A 190 10.96 5.91 -5.10
C ILE A 190 12.23 6.78 -4.96
N ASN A 191 12.94 7.00 -6.06
CA ASN A 191 14.13 7.86 -6.08
C ASN A 191 13.80 9.29 -5.70
N GLN A 192 12.68 9.84 -6.20
CA GLN A 192 12.26 11.20 -5.88
C GLN A 192 11.83 11.33 -4.41
N ILE A 193 11.10 10.34 -3.86
CA ILE A 193 10.66 10.36 -2.46
C ILE A 193 11.86 10.26 -1.51
N GLY A 194 12.83 9.39 -1.83
CA GLY A 194 13.96 9.07 -0.95
C GLY A 194 15.22 9.92 -1.14
N SER A 195 15.21 10.85 -2.09
CA SER A 195 16.32 11.79 -2.35
C SER A 195 16.10 13.14 -1.65
N SER A 196 17.05 14.05 -1.82
CA SER A 196 17.01 15.38 -1.20
C SER A 196 15.90 16.26 -1.80
N TRP A 197 15.07 16.84 -0.95
CA TRP A 197 13.98 17.70 -1.39
C TRP A 197 14.42 19.16 -1.51
N ASN A 198 14.01 19.81 -2.60
CA ASN A 198 14.18 21.25 -2.75
C ASN A 198 12.99 21.98 -2.12
N MET A 199 13.14 22.39 -0.87
CA MET A 199 12.08 23.04 -0.09
C MET A 199 11.63 24.38 -0.69
N ASN A 200 12.44 25.02 -1.52
CA ASN A 200 12.08 26.29 -2.17
C ASN A 200 10.96 26.12 -3.21
N LEU A 201 10.78 24.90 -3.75
CA LEU A 201 9.73 24.62 -4.72
C LEU A 201 8.36 24.34 -4.08
N VAL A 202 8.31 24.11 -2.77
CA VAL A 202 7.06 23.68 -2.10
C VAL A 202 5.96 24.72 -2.29
N LEU A 203 6.25 26.01 -2.06
CA LEU A 203 5.25 27.07 -2.21
C LEU A 203 4.80 27.23 -3.68
N ASN A 204 5.73 27.12 -4.62
CA ASN A 204 5.42 27.17 -6.06
C ASN A 204 4.52 25.99 -6.45
N ILE A 205 4.82 24.77 -6.00
CA ILE A 205 3.99 23.59 -6.26
C ILE A 205 2.60 23.76 -5.66
N LEU A 206 2.50 24.24 -4.41
CA LEU A 206 1.20 24.49 -3.77
C LEU A 206 0.36 25.51 -4.56
N TYR A 207 1.00 26.54 -5.11
CA TYR A 207 0.33 27.55 -5.91
C TYR A 207 -0.07 27.04 -7.31
N GLU A 208 0.84 26.43 -8.05
CA GLU A 208 0.60 25.96 -9.43
C GLU A 208 -0.40 24.79 -9.44
N TYR A 209 -0.30 23.86 -8.50
CA TYR A 209 -1.19 22.70 -8.40
C TYR A 209 -2.38 22.94 -7.46
N ARG A 210 -2.67 24.19 -7.07
CA ARG A 210 -3.72 24.52 -6.09
C ARG A 210 -5.08 23.93 -6.42
N VAL A 211 -5.46 23.92 -7.70
CA VAL A 211 -6.75 23.38 -8.16
C VAL A 211 -6.83 21.89 -7.88
N PHE A 212 -5.79 21.13 -8.27
CA PHE A 212 -5.69 19.71 -7.98
C PHE A 212 -5.68 19.44 -6.47
N LEU A 213 -4.92 20.21 -5.69
CA LEU A 213 -4.83 20.04 -4.25
C LEU A 213 -6.17 20.31 -3.54
N ILE A 214 -6.90 21.34 -3.95
CA ILE A 214 -8.23 21.66 -3.41
C ILE A 214 -9.22 20.52 -3.71
N LEU A 215 -9.21 19.98 -4.94
CA LEU A 215 -10.06 18.84 -5.30
C LEU A 215 -9.72 17.59 -4.51
N PHE A 216 -8.42 17.29 -4.39
CA PHE A 216 -7.94 16.16 -3.60
C PHE A 216 -8.39 16.29 -2.15
N LEU A 217 -8.16 17.45 -1.53
CA LEU A 217 -8.59 17.72 -0.15
C LEU A 217 -10.11 17.64 0.00
N GLY A 218 -10.87 18.22 -0.93
CA GLY A 218 -12.33 18.12 -0.95
C GLY A 218 -12.83 16.67 -1.05
N GLY A 219 -12.23 15.88 -1.94
CA GLY A 219 -12.52 14.45 -2.07
C GLY A 219 -12.21 13.66 -0.80
N MET A 220 -11.06 13.93 -0.16
CA MET A 220 -10.66 13.30 1.10
C MET A 220 -11.59 13.69 2.25
N LEU A 221 -11.98 14.96 2.36
CA LEU A 221 -12.95 15.42 3.36
C LEU A 221 -14.30 14.72 3.19
N ILE A 222 -14.81 14.61 1.97
CA ILE A 222 -16.06 13.88 1.68
C ILE A 222 -15.92 12.40 2.07
N HIS A 223 -14.80 11.76 1.75
CA HIS A 223 -14.53 10.38 2.16
C HIS A 223 -14.51 10.20 3.68
N TRP A 224 -13.96 11.17 4.41
CA TRP A 224 -13.87 11.17 5.87
C TRP A 224 -15.13 11.62 6.60
N LEU A 225 -16.17 12.09 5.88
CA LEU A 225 -17.44 12.41 6.50
C LEU A 225 -17.99 11.23 7.33
N PRO A 226 -18.65 11.49 8.47
CA PRO A 226 -19.31 10.45 9.24
C PRO A 226 -20.39 9.73 8.42
N LYS A 227 -20.66 8.46 8.75
CA LYS A 227 -21.69 7.66 8.05
C LYS A 227 -23.08 8.33 8.07
N ASN A 228 -23.41 9.04 9.15
CA ASN A 228 -24.68 9.75 9.30
C ASN A 228 -24.82 10.87 8.26
N TRP A 229 -23.77 11.67 8.05
CA TRP A 229 -23.74 12.71 7.02
C TRP A 229 -23.84 12.11 5.62
N LYS A 230 -23.08 11.04 5.36
CA LYS A 230 -23.15 10.30 4.10
C LYS A 230 -24.53 9.73 3.81
N ARG A 231 -25.23 9.26 4.84
CA ARG A 231 -26.62 8.80 4.71
C ARG A 231 -27.57 9.98 4.47
N TRP A 232 -27.41 11.06 5.22
CA TRP A 232 -28.27 12.23 5.16
C TRP A 232 -28.32 12.82 3.74
N TYR A 233 -27.20 13.18 3.12
CA TYR A 233 -27.26 13.80 1.79
C TYR A 233 -27.75 12.83 0.71
N ARG A 234 -27.44 11.52 0.82
CA ARG A 234 -27.93 10.51 -0.14
C ARG A 234 -29.44 10.35 -0.08
N VAL A 235 -30.01 10.31 1.13
CA VAL A 235 -31.45 10.19 1.32
C VAL A 235 -32.15 11.46 0.85
N ASN A 236 -31.64 12.64 1.22
CA ASN A 236 -32.22 13.91 0.76
C ASN A 236 -32.18 14.02 -0.76
N PHE A 237 -31.06 13.69 -1.40
CA PHE A 237 -30.96 13.65 -2.86
C PHE A 237 -31.98 12.68 -3.48
N ALA A 238 -32.09 11.46 -2.94
CA ALA A 238 -33.03 10.45 -3.44
C ALA A 238 -34.51 10.86 -3.31
N LEU A 239 -34.84 11.70 -2.33
CA LEU A 239 -36.20 12.22 -2.11
C LEU A 239 -36.50 13.47 -2.94
N MET A 240 -35.50 14.10 -3.56
CA MET A 240 -35.73 15.27 -4.44
C MET A 240 -36.55 14.89 -5.67
N PRO A 241 -37.32 15.84 -6.25
CA PRO A 241 -37.98 15.62 -7.53
C PRO A 241 -36.98 15.24 -8.62
N ARG A 242 -37.39 14.38 -9.57
CA ARG A 242 -36.51 13.81 -10.61
C ARG A 242 -35.80 14.88 -11.45
N TYR A 243 -36.46 16.00 -11.74
CA TYR A 243 -35.86 17.10 -12.49
C TYR A 243 -34.74 17.81 -11.71
N VAL A 244 -34.88 17.93 -10.37
CA VAL A 244 -33.82 18.48 -9.51
C VAL A 244 -32.63 17.52 -9.46
N GLN A 245 -32.89 16.22 -9.35
CA GLN A 245 -31.83 15.20 -9.42
C GLN A 245 -31.08 15.28 -10.76
N LEU A 246 -31.81 15.42 -11.88
CA LEU A 246 -31.21 15.57 -13.21
C LEU A 246 -30.33 16.81 -13.32
N ILE A 247 -30.83 17.97 -12.88
CA ILE A 247 -30.05 19.22 -12.88
C ILE A 247 -28.81 19.07 -12.00
N ALA A 248 -28.94 18.50 -10.81
CA ALA A 248 -27.81 18.28 -9.91
C ALA A 248 -26.76 17.34 -10.52
N VAL A 249 -27.16 16.29 -11.24
CA VAL A 249 -26.24 15.40 -11.97
C VAL A 249 -25.55 16.16 -13.11
N ILE A 250 -26.28 16.92 -13.92
CA ILE A 250 -25.70 17.72 -15.03
C ILE A 250 -24.67 18.71 -14.48
N VAL A 251 -25.03 19.45 -13.44
CA VAL A 251 -24.13 20.41 -12.77
C VAL A 251 -22.91 19.68 -12.21
N SER A 252 -23.09 18.53 -11.55
CA SER A 252 -21.97 17.75 -11.01
C SER A 252 -21.02 17.26 -12.11
N VAL A 253 -21.56 16.77 -13.23
CA VAL A 253 -20.77 16.33 -14.40
C VAL A 253 -20.01 17.51 -14.98
N PHE A 254 -20.64 18.67 -15.15
CA PHE A 254 -20.00 19.87 -15.68
C PHE A 254 -18.86 20.33 -14.78
N ILE A 255 -19.08 20.38 -13.45
CA ILE A 255 -18.06 20.71 -12.47
C ILE A 255 -16.88 19.74 -12.59
N VAL A 256 -17.13 18.42 -12.60
CA VAL A 256 -16.05 17.42 -12.74
C VAL A 256 -15.31 17.61 -14.07
N PHE A 257 -16.01 17.91 -15.16
CA PHE A 257 -15.42 18.14 -16.47
C PHE A 257 -14.46 19.33 -16.50
N GLN A 258 -14.74 20.42 -15.75
CA GLN A 258 -13.83 21.56 -15.64
C GLN A 258 -12.47 21.19 -15.03
N PHE A 259 -12.39 20.06 -14.34
CA PHE A 259 -11.18 19.59 -13.68
C PHE A 259 -10.51 18.41 -14.37
N ILE A 260 -11.01 18.00 -15.54
CA ILE A 260 -10.34 17.00 -16.38
C ILE A 260 -9.11 17.66 -16.98
N THR A 261 -7.94 17.34 -16.41
CA THR A 261 -6.64 17.85 -16.88
C THR A 261 -5.93 16.88 -17.83
N ALA A 262 -6.45 15.66 -17.98
CA ALA A 262 -5.91 14.62 -18.85
C ALA A 262 -7.04 13.83 -19.50
N ASP A 263 -6.80 13.31 -20.70
CA ASP A 263 -7.81 12.56 -21.46
C ASP A 263 -8.38 11.38 -20.66
N LEU A 264 -9.65 11.04 -20.93
CA LEU A 264 -10.33 9.90 -20.32
C LEU A 264 -9.54 8.63 -20.64
N GLN A 265 -8.86 8.10 -19.63
CA GLN A 265 -8.11 6.86 -19.74
C GLN A 265 -9.10 5.69 -19.65
N PRO A 266 -9.12 4.75 -20.62
CA PRO A 266 -9.98 3.58 -20.53
C PRO A 266 -9.64 2.79 -19.26
N PHE A 267 -10.67 2.24 -18.61
CA PHE A 267 -10.45 1.32 -17.49
C PHE A 267 -9.54 0.17 -17.96
N ILE A 268 -8.71 -0.34 -17.06
CA ILE A 268 -7.69 -1.36 -17.34
C ILE A 268 -8.29 -2.58 -18.08
N TYR A 269 -9.54 -2.93 -17.76
CA TYR A 269 -10.26 -4.04 -18.41
C TYR A 269 -10.78 -3.75 -19.82
N PHE A 270 -10.49 -2.59 -20.40
CA PHE A 270 -10.84 -2.24 -21.78
C PHE A 270 -9.60 -1.86 -22.59
N GLN A 271 -8.40 -2.15 -22.07
CA GLN A 271 -7.12 -1.84 -22.71
C GLN A 271 -6.56 -3.02 -23.55
N PHE A 272 -7.33 -4.09 -23.73
CA PHE A 272 -6.95 -5.29 -24.46
C PHE A 272 -7.74 -5.45 -25.76
#